data_AF-B9BKT2-F1
#
_entry.id   AF-B9BKT2-F1
#
_cell.length_a   1.000
_cell.length_b   1.000
_cell.length_c   1.000
_cell.angle_alpha   90.00
_cell.angle_beta   90.00
_cell.angle_gamma   90.00
#
_symmetry.space_group_name_H-M   'P 1'
#
loop_
_entity.id
_entity.type
_entity.pdbx_description
1 polymer ?
#
loop_
_entity_poly.entity_id
_entity_poly.type
_entity_poly.pdbx_seq_one_letter_code
_entity_poly.pdbx_strand_id
1 'polypeptide(L)'
;MTDALRPVIVGAGPAGVRAAEALVDAGLRPVVIDENARWGGQIYRQPPADGAFVRGKRALYGFDAAKADAVHRTMAALLPHVDYRPNTLAWACGAGRVDTLQDGRETTVPYSHLIVASGATDRMLPVPGWTLAGVYTLGGAQVALKAQGCAIGRRVVFAGTGPLLYLVAYQYAKAGAQVAAVLDTSPLHRQVAAAPALLRLPSTFAKGLYYIGWLRAHGVAIETGVTLERIVGERHVAALSWRAARGDARRTIDCDAIGLGFGLRSETQLADLAGCRFRFDPLNRAWLPERDAAGRTSVRGLYVAGDGAGIAGADAAEASGRRAALALLDDAGIVAPPHRAAGKPDAATLQRTLTRIGAFRAGLETAFAPPVALAAQCPDDTIVCRCEEIDAGTLRRCIRGGEATELNRLKALTRAGMGRCQGRMCGDAAALVLAAETGRPLADVGRLRAQPPVKPFPIAAALAGDDVVAIPDEARDE
;
A
#
# COMPACT_ATOMS: atom_id res chain seq x y z
N MET A 1 -38.26 -17.00 -2.74
CA MET A 1 -37.47 -15.95 -2.06
C MET A 1 -36.18 -15.81 -2.84
N THR A 2 -36.04 -14.76 -3.66
CA THR A 2 -34.75 -14.44 -4.29
C THR A 2 -33.76 -14.17 -3.18
N ASP A 3 -32.70 -14.98 -3.10
CA ASP A 3 -31.66 -14.82 -2.08
C ASP A 3 -31.08 -13.41 -2.24
N ALA A 4 -31.38 -12.51 -1.30
CA ALA A 4 -31.08 -11.10 -1.45
C ALA A 4 -29.56 -10.90 -1.62
N LEU A 5 -29.15 -10.12 -2.63
CA LEU A 5 -27.74 -9.84 -2.85
C LEU A 5 -27.17 -9.09 -1.65
N ARG A 6 -26.14 -9.68 -1.05
CA ARG A 6 -25.33 -9.14 0.05
C ARG A 6 -23.94 -8.79 -0.47
N PRO A 7 -23.74 -7.63 -1.12
CA PRO A 7 -22.41 -7.22 -1.53
C PRO A 7 -21.63 -6.65 -0.34
N VAL A 8 -20.38 -7.11 -0.19
CA VAL A 8 -19.43 -6.62 0.81
C VAL A 8 -18.24 -5.98 0.10
N ILE A 9 -17.79 -4.83 0.61
CA ILE A 9 -16.59 -4.13 0.14
C ILE A 9 -15.62 -4.05 1.32
N VAL A 10 -14.39 -4.53 1.14
CA VAL A 10 -13.32 -4.39 2.13
C VAL A 10 -12.37 -3.29 1.67
N GLY A 11 -12.35 -2.18 2.42
CA GLY A 11 -11.61 -0.95 2.18
C GLY A 11 -12.52 0.19 1.76
N ALA A 12 -12.46 1.32 2.48
CA ALA A 12 -13.13 2.59 2.20
C ALA A 12 -12.14 3.65 1.65
N GLY A 13 -11.13 3.18 0.91
CA GLY A 13 -10.30 4.03 0.04
C GLY A 13 -11.04 4.50 -1.22
N PRO A 14 -10.36 5.22 -2.13
CA PRO A 14 -11.00 5.75 -3.34
C PRO A 14 -11.70 4.67 -4.19
N ALA A 15 -11.10 3.48 -4.30
CA ALA A 15 -11.71 2.35 -4.99
C ALA A 15 -12.99 1.86 -4.29
N GLY A 16 -12.94 1.63 -2.99
CA GLY A 16 -14.10 1.16 -2.23
C GLY A 16 -15.26 2.14 -2.21
N VAL A 17 -14.97 3.45 -2.06
CA VAL A 17 -16.00 4.50 -2.11
C VAL A 17 -16.70 4.52 -3.48
N ARG A 18 -15.95 4.42 -4.58
CA ARG A 18 -16.53 4.39 -5.94
C ARG A 18 -17.25 3.08 -6.25
N ALA A 19 -16.82 1.98 -5.65
CA ALA A 19 -17.54 0.71 -5.72
C ALA A 19 -18.89 0.81 -4.97
N ALA A 20 -18.89 1.33 -3.74
CA ALA A 20 -20.09 1.54 -2.95
C ALA A 20 -21.07 2.48 -3.66
N GLU A 21 -20.57 3.57 -4.24
CA GLU A 21 -21.37 4.50 -5.05
C GLU A 21 -22.13 3.78 -6.17
N ALA A 22 -21.45 2.94 -6.96
CA ALA A 22 -22.08 2.24 -8.06
C ALA A 22 -23.11 1.19 -7.62
N LEU A 23 -22.88 0.51 -6.49
CA LEU A 23 -23.84 -0.45 -5.95
C LEU A 23 -25.09 0.26 -5.39
N VAL A 24 -24.92 1.40 -4.71
CA VAL A 24 -26.03 2.24 -4.23
C VAL A 24 -26.80 2.87 -5.40
N ASP A 25 -26.10 3.27 -6.47
CA ASP A 25 -26.74 3.74 -7.70
C ASP A 25 -27.70 2.68 -8.28
N ALA A 26 -27.35 1.39 -8.14
CA ALA A 26 -28.16 0.25 -8.57
C ALA A 26 -29.26 -0.15 -7.58
N GLY A 27 -29.42 0.57 -6.47
CA GLY A 27 -30.43 0.29 -5.45
C GLY A 27 -30.04 -0.78 -4.43
N LEU A 28 -28.76 -1.20 -4.41
CA LEU A 28 -28.24 -2.12 -3.40
C LEU A 28 -27.77 -1.37 -2.15
N ARG A 29 -27.77 -2.07 -1.01
CA ARG A 29 -27.20 -1.59 0.26
C ARG A 29 -25.98 -2.44 0.63
N PRO A 30 -24.76 -2.06 0.19
CA PRO A 30 -23.56 -2.83 0.50
C PRO A 30 -23.11 -2.64 1.96
N VAL A 31 -22.39 -3.64 2.47
CA VAL A 31 -21.56 -3.48 3.68
C VAL A 31 -20.18 -2.97 3.25
N VAL A 32 -19.67 -1.93 3.89
CA VAL A 32 -18.35 -1.35 3.64
C VAL A 32 -17.53 -1.44 4.92
N ILE A 33 -16.48 -2.25 4.92
CA ILE A 33 -15.60 -2.50 6.06
C ILE A 33 -14.30 -1.73 5.85
N ASP A 34 -13.86 -0.93 6.82
CA ASP A 34 -12.54 -0.31 6.79
C ASP A 34 -11.89 -0.28 8.17
N GLU A 35 -10.58 -0.57 8.20
CA GLU A 35 -9.83 -0.59 9.45
C GLU A 35 -9.54 0.81 10.02
N ASN A 36 -9.65 1.86 9.20
CA ASN A 36 -9.47 3.23 9.66
C ASN A 36 -10.78 3.77 10.23
N ALA A 37 -10.65 4.71 11.18
CA ALA A 37 -11.77 5.46 11.72
C ALA A 37 -12.52 6.30 10.66
N ARG A 38 -11.84 6.69 9.57
CA ARG A 38 -12.40 7.55 8.52
C ARG A 38 -12.02 7.06 7.13
N TRP A 39 -12.96 7.18 6.19
CA TRP A 39 -12.77 6.85 4.78
C TRP A 39 -11.75 7.76 4.07
N GLY A 40 -11.35 7.38 2.86
CA GLY A 40 -10.39 8.10 2.01
C GLY A 40 -9.07 7.34 1.79
N GLY A 41 -8.86 6.24 2.52
CA GLY A 41 -7.67 5.41 2.42
C GLY A 41 -6.39 6.19 2.75
N GLN A 42 -5.26 5.81 2.13
CA GLN A 42 -3.96 6.43 2.43
C GLN A 42 -3.76 7.77 1.70
N ILE A 43 -4.12 7.84 0.42
CA ILE A 43 -3.88 9.02 -0.43
C ILE A 43 -4.72 10.22 0.04
N TYR A 44 -6.02 10.01 0.27
CA TYR A 44 -6.96 11.02 0.75
C TYR A 44 -7.26 10.86 2.24
N ARG A 45 -6.29 10.34 3.00
CA ARG A 45 -6.40 10.14 4.45
C ARG A 45 -6.89 11.40 5.14
N GLN A 46 -7.94 11.27 5.93
CA GLN A 46 -8.49 12.36 6.72
C GLN A 46 -7.76 12.44 8.07
N PRO A 47 -7.60 13.64 8.65
CA PRO A 47 -7.20 13.78 10.04
C PRO A 47 -8.30 13.20 10.96
N PRO A 48 -7.99 12.90 12.24
CA PRO A 48 -9.01 12.56 13.23
C PRO A 48 -10.16 13.57 13.24
N ALA A 49 -11.38 13.12 13.52
CA ALA A 49 -12.55 14.01 13.58
C ALA A 49 -12.39 15.08 14.67
N ASP A 50 -11.94 14.65 15.85
CA ASP A 50 -11.73 15.50 17.02
C ASP A 50 -10.26 15.91 17.20
N GLY A 51 -9.53 16.02 16.08
CA GLY A 51 -8.12 16.39 16.11
C GLY A 51 -7.91 17.81 16.66
N ALA A 52 -6.86 18.01 17.46
CA ALA A 52 -6.51 19.30 18.05
C ALA A 52 -6.17 20.40 17.04
N PHE A 53 -6.02 20.07 15.76
CA PHE A 53 -5.76 21.02 14.67
C PHE A 53 -6.53 20.64 13.41
N VAL A 54 -7.03 21.65 12.69
CA VAL A 54 -7.73 21.48 11.40
C VAL A 54 -6.88 22.07 10.29
N ARG A 55 -6.46 21.22 9.34
CA ARG A 55 -5.80 21.66 8.09
C ARG A 55 -6.81 21.60 6.95
N GLY A 56 -6.93 22.69 6.19
CA GLY A 56 -7.77 22.72 4.99
C GLY A 56 -7.32 21.68 3.94
N LYS A 57 -8.25 21.20 3.13
CA LYS A 57 -7.99 20.15 2.10
C LYS A 57 -6.87 20.53 1.12
N ARG A 58 -6.75 21.82 0.75
CA ARG A 58 -5.65 22.33 -0.09
C ARG A 58 -4.28 22.17 0.55
N ALA A 59 -4.19 22.33 1.88
CA ALA A 59 -2.94 22.14 2.61
C ALA A 59 -2.57 20.64 2.69
N LEU A 60 -3.55 19.76 2.95
CA LEU A 60 -3.31 18.33 3.11
C LEU A 60 -3.04 17.57 1.79
N TYR A 61 -3.78 17.92 0.74
CA TYR A 61 -3.80 17.15 -0.51
C TYR A 61 -3.21 17.91 -1.70
N GLY A 62 -2.89 19.19 -1.56
CA GLY A 62 -2.29 20.00 -2.62
C GLY A 62 -3.14 19.98 -3.89
N PHE A 63 -2.54 19.57 -5.01
CA PHE A 63 -3.22 19.47 -6.31
C PHE A 63 -4.39 18.48 -6.35
N ASP A 64 -4.47 17.55 -5.40
CA ASP A 64 -5.53 16.54 -5.36
C ASP A 64 -6.65 16.89 -4.37
N ALA A 65 -6.66 18.12 -3.82
CA ALA A 65 -7.67 18.57 -2.87
C ALA A 65 -9.11 18.45 -3.38
N ALA A 66 -9.36 18.77 -4.65
CA ALA A 66 -10.69 18.63 -5.25
C ALA A 66 -11.11 17.16 -5.39
N LYS A 67 -10.17 16.27 -5.72
CA LYS A 67 -10.43 14.82 -5.82
C LYS A 67 -10.69 14.19 -4.46
N ALA A 68 -9.84 14.52 -3.47
CA ALA A 68 -10.04 14.13 -2.09
C ALA A 68 -11.42 14.61 -1.59
N ASP A 69 -11.77 15.86 -1.86
CA ASP A 69 -13.07 16.40 -1.50
C ASP A 69 -14.23 15.67 -2.16
N ALA A 70 -14.13 15.33 -3.45
CA ALA A 70 -15.13 14.55 -4.15
C ALA A 70 -15.33 13.17 -3.51
N VAL A 71 -14.25 12.43 -3.23
CA VAL A 71 -14.34 11.12 -2.56
C VAL A 71 -14.94 11.26 -1.15
N HIS A 72 -14.53 12.28 -0.40
CA HIS A 72 -15.05 12.49 0.95
C HIS A 72 -16.54 12.81 0.96
N ARG A 73 -16.99 13.70 0.07
CA ARG A 73 -18.41 14.08 -0.07
C ARG A 73 -19.25 12.92 -0.59
N THR A 74 -18.74 12.15 -1.57
CA THR A 74 -19.42 10.95 -2.05
C THR A 74 -19.66 9.97 -0.90
N MET A 75 -18.64 9.59 -0.13
CA MET A 75 -18.85 8.65 0.97
C MET A 75 -19.77 9.20 2.05
N ALA A 76 -19.65 10.49 2.41
CA ALA A 76 -20.56 11.12 3.37
C ALA A 76 -22.03 11.03 2.92
N ALA A 77 -22.31 11.26 1.63
CA ALA A 77 -23.64 11.13 1.07
C ALA A 77 -24.13 9.67 0.98
N LEU A 78 -23.21 8.70 0.93
CA LEU A 78 -23.55 7.27 0.90
C LEU A 78 -23.86 6.69 2.27
N LEU A 79 -23.45 7.32 3.38
CA LEU A 79 -23.62 6.77 4.74
C LEU A 79 -25.05 6.26 5.05
N PRO A 80 -26.14 6.99 4.68
CA PRO A 80 -27.50 6.51 4.92
C PRO A 80 -27.89 5.28 4.08
N HIS A 81 -27.13 4.97 3.04
CA HIS A 81 -27.43 3.97 2.02
C HIS A 81 -26.47 2.77 2.06
N VAL A 82 -25.56 2.71 3.03
CA VAL A 82 -24.61 1.60 3.23
C VAL A 82 -24.65 1.13 4.69
N ASP A 83 -24.17 -0.08 4.94
CA ASP A 83 -23.74 -0.51 6.28
C ASP A 83 -22.23 -0.24 6.39
N TYR A 84 -21.85 0.95 6.87
CA TYR A 84 -20.45 1.34 7.00
C TYR A 84 -19.90 0.95 8.38
N ARG A 85 -18.81 0.18 8.38
CA ARG A 85 -18.13 -0.35 9.57
C ARG A 85 -16.69 0.19 9.63
N PRO A 86 -16.48 1.40 10.18
CA PRO A 86 -15.14 1.95 10.44
C PRO A 86 -14.50 1.27 11.65
N ASN A 87 -13.17 1.37 11.78
CA ASN A 87 -12.40 0.69 12.83
C ASN A 87 -12.62 -0.84 12.86
N THR A 88 -12.94 -1.41 11.71
CA THR A 88 -13.24 -2.84 11.57
C THR A 88 -12.19 -3.49 10.69
N LEU A 89 -11.36 -4.34 11.29
CA LEU A 89 -10.35 -5.11 10.58
C LEU A 89 -10.99 -6.35 9.96
N ALA A 90 -10.97 -6.47 8.63
CA ALA A 90 -11.19 -7.75 7.96
C ALA A 90 -9.90 -8.59 8.05
N TRP A 91 -9.91 -9.63 8.88
CA TRP A 91 -8.71 -10.43 9.16
C TRP A 91 -8.69 -11.78 8.42
N ALA A 92 -9.83 -12.24 7.91
CA ALA A 92 -9.92 -13.37 6.99
C ALA A 92 -11.14 -13.23 6.06
N CYS A 93 -11.13 -13.99 4.96
CA CYS A 93 -12.31 -14.16 4.12
C CYS A 93 -12.22 -15.45 3.30
N GLY A 94 -13.38 -16.02 2.97
CA GLY A 94 -13.52 -17.23 2.18
C GLY A 94 -14.89 -17.86 2.39
N ALA A 95 -15.28 -18.81 1.53
CA ALA A 95 -16.54 -19.56 1.66
C ALA A 95 -17.79 -18.68 1.91
N GLY A 96 -17.88 -17.52 1.25
CA GLY A 96 -19.05 -16.62 1.35
C GLY A 96 -19.12 -15.79 2.64
N ARG A 97 -18.02 -15.68 3.39
CA ARG A 97 -17.94 -14.86 4.61
C ARG A 97 -16.64 -14.05 4.73
N VAL A 98 -16.73 -12.90 5.38
CA VAL A 98 -15.58 -12.09 5.83
C VAL A 98 -15.59 -12.09 7.35
N ASP A 99 -14.48 -12.52 7.95
CA ASP A 99 -14.31 -12.49 9.39
C ASP A 99 -13.64 -11.17 9.80
N THR A 100 -14.26 -10.50 10.76
CA THR A 100 -13.93 -9.13 11.16
C THR A 100 -13.61 -9.03 12.63
N LEU A 101 -12.86 -8.00 12.99
CA LEU A 101 -12.56 -7.62 14.35
C LEU A 101 -12.84 -6.13 14.52
N GLN A 102 -13.67 -5.78 15.50
CA GLN A 102 -13.97 -4.40 15.89
C GLN A 102 -14.07 -4.32 17.40
N ASP A 103 -13.39 -3.35 18.01
CA ASP A 103 -13.43 -3.11 19.47
C ASP A 103 -13.19 -4.38 20.31
N GLY A 104 -12.26 -5.21 19.85
CA GLY A 104 -11.91 -6.47 20.52
C GLY A 104 -12.97 -7.57 20.41
N ARG A 105 -13.96 -7.43 19.53
CA ARG A 105 -14.97 -8.46 19.24
C ARG A 105 -14.84 -8.98 17.83
N GLU A 106 -14.87 -10.29 17.70
CA GLU A 106 -14.95 -10.97 16.41
C GLU A 106 -16.39 -10.98 15.90
N THR A 107 -16.58 -10.77 14.60
CA THR A 107 -17.89 -10.94 13.96
C THR A 107 -17.71 -11.39 12.52
N THR A 108 -18.58 -12.28 12.06
CA THR A 108 -18.61 -12.75 10.68
C THR A 108 -19.66 -12.00 9.86
N VAL A 109 -19.29 -11.58 8.65
CA VAL A 109 -20.17 -10.91 7.69
C VAL A 109 -20.39 -11.82 6.48
N PRO A 110 -21.60 -12.37 6.28
CA PRO A 110 -21.90 -13.17 5.11
C PRO A 110 -22.00 -12.29 3.85
N TYR A 111 -21.50 -12.79 2.73
CA TYR A 111 -21.57 -12.10 1.44
C TYR A 111 -22.02 -13.03 0.31
N SER A 112 -22.74 -12.46 -0.64
CA SER A 112 -22.97 -13.07 -1.95
C SER A 112 -21.87 -12.70 -2.96
N HIS A 113 -21.37 -11.46 -2.83
CA HIS A 113 -20.30 -10.92 -3.67
C HIS A 113 -19.36 -10.08 -2.80
N LEU A 114 -18.06 -10.15 -3.08
CA LEU A 114 -17.01 -9.46 -2.32
C LEU A 114 -16.13 -8.63 -3.26
N ILE A 115 -15.95 -7.34 -2.95
CA ILE A 115 -14.95 -6.49 -3.60
C ILE A 115 -13.83 -6.23 -2.60
N VAL A 116 -12.64 -6.75 -2.89
CA VAL A 116 -11.42 -6.49 -2.10
C VAL A 116 -10.73 -5.25 -2.66
N ALA A 117 -10.79 -4.16 -1.89
CA ALA A 117 -10.18 -2.86 -2.18
C ALA A 117 -9.17 -2.46 -1.08
N SER A 118 -8.38 -3.43 -0.62
CA SER A 118 -7.42 -3.37 0.50
C SER A 118 -6.23 -2.42 0.28
N GLY A 119 -6.01 -1.95 -0.94
CA GLY A 119 -4.96 -0.99 -1.26
C GLY A 119 -3.55 -1.59 -1.23
N ALA A 120 -2.59 -0.80 -0.77
CA ALA A 120 -1.17 -1.13 -0.83
C ALA A 120 -0.42 -0.58 0.38
N THR A 121 0.78 -1.12 0.58
CA THR A 121 1.72 -0.69 1.61
C THR A 121 3.09 -0.37 1.01
N ASP A 122 3.95 0.31 1.75
CA ASP A 122 5.30 0.63 1.27
C ASP A 122 6.09 -0.64 0.93
N ARG A 123 6.82 -0.59 -0.19
CA ARG A 123 7.87 -1.56 -0.50
C ARG A 123 9.15 -1.12 0.18
N MET A 124 9.66 -1.99 1.05
CA MET A 124 10.93 -1.77 1.75
C MET A 124 11.98 -2.77 1.27
N LEU A 125 13.22 -2.28 1.19
CA LEU A 125 14.42 -3.07 0.93
C LEU A 125 15.43 -2.79 2.05
N PRO A 126 16.19 -3.80 2.49
CA PRO A 126 17.14 -3.63 3.57
C PRO A 126 18.29 -2.71 3.13
N VAL A 127 18.61 -1.76 3.99
CA VAL A 127 19.83 -0.95 3.95
C VAL A 127 20.45 -1.10 5.34
N PRO A 128 21.76 -1.36 5.51
CA PRO A 128 22.38 -1.43 6.84
C PRO A 128 21.90 -0.29 7.75
N GLY A 129 21.34 -0.62 8.92
CA GLY A 129 20.76 0.35 9.86
C GLY A 129 19.29 0.76 9.62
N TRP A 130 18.57 0.20 8.64
CA TRP A 130 17.17 0.57 8.35
C TRP A 130 16.16 0.24 9.47
N THR A 131 16.58 -0.50 10.48
CA THR A 131 15.75 -0.83 11.66
C THR A 131 15.91 0.15 12.82
N LEU A 132 16.86 1.10 12.73
CA LEU A 132 17.10 2.11 13.76
C LEU A 132 15.87 2.99 14.00
N ALA A 133 15.69 3.41 15.26
CA ALA A 133 14.68 4.42 15.59
C ALA A 133 14.97 5.72 14.82
N GLY A 134 13.94 6.32 14.21
CA GLY A 134 14.10 7.45 13.29
C GLY A 134 13.98 7.05 11.81
N VAL A 135 13.97 5.76 11.47
CA VAL A 135 13.63 5.30 10.12
C VAL A 135 12.12 5.07 10.01
N TYR A 136 11.50 5.74 9.05
CA TYR A 136 10.08 5.63 8.71
C TYR A 136 9.93 5.22 7.25
N THR A 137 8.86 4.50 6.92
CA THR A 137 8.50 4.33 5.52
C THR A 137 8.00 5.66 4.94
N LEU A 138 8.05 5.85 3.62
CA LEU A 138 7.49 7.06 2.98
C LEU A 138 6.00 7.23 3.28
N GLY A 139 5.21 6.15 3.20
CA GLY A 139 3.81 6.15 3.61
C GLY A 139 3.63 6.46 5.09
N GLY A 140 4.44 5.89 5.97
CA GLY A 140 4.42 6.18 7.42
C GLY A 140 4.71 7.64 7.72
N ALA A 141 5.72 8.21 7.07
CA ALA A 141 6.03 9.64 7.17
C ALA A 141 4.86 10.51 6.68
N GLN A 142 4.20 10.12 5.59
CA GLN A 142 3.04 10.85 5.09
C GLN A 142 1.83 10.74 6.03
N VAL A 143 1.62 9.58 6.67
CA VAL A 143 0.57 9.38 7.68
C VAL A 143 0.81 10.26 8.89
N ALA A 144 2.04 10.30 9.42
CA ALA A 144 2.40 11.19 10.52
C ALA A 144 2.07 12.65 10.19
N LEU A 145 2.39 13.10 8.97
CA LEU A 145 2.12 14.47 8.55
C LEU A 145 0.63 14.76 8.34
N LYS A 146 -0.12 13.88 7.67
CA LYS A 146 -1.52 14.12 7.30
C LYS A 146 -2.50 13.88 8.45
N ALA A 147 -2.29 12.84 9.24
CA ALA A 147 -3.20 12.45 10.31
C ALA A 147 -2.82 13.07 11.66
N GLN A 148 -1.52 13.13 11.98
CA GLN A 148 -1.04 13.59 13.29
C GLN A 148 -0.46 15.00 13.24
N GLY A 149 -0.21 15.56 12.04
CA GLY A 149 0.33 16.90 11.89
C GLY A 149 1.82 17.00 12.23
N CYS A 150 2.48 15.85 12.46
CA CYS A 150 3.85 15.76 12.95
C CYS A 150 4.85 15.53 11.83
N ALA A 151 6.04 16.10 11.97
CA ALA A 151 7.22 15.65 11.24
C ALA A 151 7.85 14.44 11.97
N ILE A 152 8.47 13.52 11.22
CA ILE A 152 9.15 12.34 11.77
C ILE A 152 10.49 12.64 12.47
N GLY A 153 11.01 13.85 12.32
CA GLY A 153 12.26 14.32 12.90
C GLY A 153 12.46 15.82 12.66
N ARG A 154 13.52 16.39 13.24
CA ARG A 154 13.85 17.81 13.09
C ARG A 154 14.59 18.06 11.79
N ARG A 155 15.53 17.18 11.42
CA ARG A 155 16.35 17.25 10.20
C ARG A 155 16.22 15.93 9.44
N VAL A 156 15.36 15.93 8.41
CA VAL A 156 14.89 14.71 7.74
C VAL A 156 15.58 14.51 6.40
N VAL A 157 15.98 13.28 6.10
CA VAL A 157 16.37 12.87 4.75
C VAL A 157 15.32 11.95 4.15
N PHE A 158 14.96 12.18 2.90
CA PHE A 158 14.11 11.26 2.15
C PHE A 158 14.96 10.45 1.18
N ALA A 159 14.88 9.12 1.24
CA ALA A 159 15.72 8.23 0.44
C ALA A 159 14.92 7.09 -0.18
N GLY A 160 15.31 6.67 -1.38
CA GLY A 160 14.73 5.50 -2.05
C GLY A 160 14.34 5.78 -3.50
N THR A 161 13.13 5.44 -3.93
CA THR A 161 12.70 5.66 -5.32
C THR A 161 11.20 5.90 -5.44
N GLY A 162 10.80 6.58 -6.52
CA GLY A 162 9.43 6.70 -6.97
C GLY A 162 8.84 8.10 -6.79
N PRO A 163 7.69 8.37 -7.40
CA PRO A 163 7.05 9.68 -7.32
C PRO A 163 6.63 10.04 -5.88
N LEU A 164 6.35 9.05 -5.02
CA LEU A 164 6.00 9.29 -3.62
C LEU A 164 7.16 9.93 -2.84
N LEU A 165 8.42 9.62 -3.19
CA LEU A 165 9.61 10.19 -2.57
C LEU A 165 9.59 11.73 -2.65
N TYR A 166 9.43 12.26 -3.86
CA TYR A 166 9.38 13.69 -4.12
C TYR A 166 8.15 14.35 -3.52
N LEU A 167 6.99 13.69 -3.59
CA LEU A 167 5.75 14.20 -3.01
C LEU A 167 5.87 14.38 -1.49
N VAL A 168 6.34 13.37 -0.77
CA VAL A 168 6.44 13.43 0.69
C VAL A 168 7.50 14.44 1.12
N ALA A 169 8.66 14.48 0.45
CA ALA A 169 9.67 15.51 0.70
C ALA A 169 9.12 16.93 0.51
N TYR A 170 8.40 17.18 -0.58
CA TYR A 170 7.71 18.45 -0.83
C TYR A 170 6.71 18.79 0.27
N GLN A 171 5.88 17.83 0.69
CA GLN A 171 4.87 18.03 1.74
C GLN A 171 5.52 18.38 3.08
N TYR A 172 6.62 17.74 3.42
CA TYR A 172 7.39 18.02 4.64
C TYR A 172 8.03 19.40 4.61
N ALA A 173 8.75 19.73 3.54
CA ALA A 173 9.39 21.04 3.38
C ALA A 173 8.34 22.17 3.38
N LYS A 174 7.21 21.98 2.69
CA LYS A 174 6.09 22.93 2.70
C LYS A 174 5.43 23.08 4.07
N ALA A 175 5.42 22.02 4.87
CA ALA A 175 4.93 22.07 6.25
C ALA A 175 5.94 22.67 7.24
N GLY A 176 7.11 23.11 6.76
CA GLY A 176 8.15 23.75 7.57
C GLY A 176 9.17 22.80 8.18
N ALA A 177 9.14 21.50 7.86
CA ALA A 177 10.18 20.57 8.31
C ALA A 177 11.51 20.83 7.58
N GLN A 178 12.64 20.67 8.27
CA GLN A 178 13.96 20.80 7.65
C GLN A 178 14.28 19.53 6.86
N VAL A 179 14.01 19.56 5.55
CA VAL A 179 14.39 18.48 4.63
C VAL A 179 15.83 18.70 4.19
N ALA A 180 16.75 17.87 4.70
CA ALA A 180 18.18 18.00 4.43
C ALA A 180 18.57 17.55 3.03
N ALA A 181 17.97 16.45 2.54
CA ALA A 181 18.21 15.94 1.19
C ALA A 181 17.09 15.01 0.72
N VAL A 182 16.97 14.88 -0.60
CA VAL A 182 16.23 13.82 -1.29
C VAL A 182 17.23 12.99 -2.10
N LEU A 183 17.37 11.73 -1.75
CA LEU A 183 18.30 10.78 -2.36
C LEU A 183 17.51 9.73 -3.16
N ASP A 184 17.40 9.94 -4.47
CA ASP A 184 16.74 9.02 -5.38
C ASP A 184 17.74 8.01 -5.95
N THR A 185 17.47 6.73 -5.75
CA THR A 185 18.25 5.61 -6.28
C THR A 185 18.06 5.41 -7.79
N SER A 186 17.08 6.09 -8.39
CA SER A 186 16.77 6.00 -9.81
C SER A 186 17.74 6.83 -10.64
N PRO A 187 18.48 6.23 -11.59
CA PRO A 187 19.40 6.98 -12.40
C PRO A 187 18.67 7.84 -13.44
N LEU A 188 19.17 9.05 -13.66
CA LEU A 188 18.53 10.05 -14.54
C LEU A 188 18.26 9.51 -15.96
N HIS A 189 19.15 8.67 -16.52
CA HIS A 189 18.97 8.12 -17.85
C HIS A 189 17.70 7.27 -17.98
N ARG A 190 17.28 6.55 -16.93
CA ARG A 190 16.01 5.80 -16.93
C ARG A 190 14.80 6.71 -16.89
N GLN A 191 14.88 7.80 -16.13
CA GLN A 191 13.81 8.80 -16.06
C GLN A 191 13.62 9.49 -17.43
N VAL A 192 14.72 9.82 -18.11
CA VAL A 192 14.70 10.38 -19.47
C VAL A 192 14.13 9.36 -20.48
N ALA A 193 14.59 8.11 -20.44
CA ALA A 193 14.10 7.05 -21.33
C ALA A 193 12.59 6.79 -21.16
N ALA A 194 12.05 6.99 -19.96
CA ALA A 194 10.63 6.83 -19.66
C ALA A 194 9.77 8.03 -20.06
N ALA A 195 10.35 9.19 -20.38
CA ALA A 195 9.62 10.43 -20.64
C ALA A 195 8.50 10.30 -21.70
N PRO A 196 8.69 9.59 -22.85
CA PRO A 196 7.61 9.42 -23.83
C PRO A 196 6.37 8.72 -23.26
N ALA A 197 6.55 7.73 -22.37
CA ALA A 197 5.45 7.05 -21.70
C ALA A 197 4.79 7.95 -20.64
N LEU A 198 5.60 8.74 -19.90
CA LEU A 198 5.09 9.67 -18.89
C LEU A 198 4.25 10.81 -19.48
N LEU A 199 4.55 11.24 -20.71
CA LEU A 199 3.76 12.25 -21.45
C LEU A 199 2.34 11.79 -21.81
N ARG A 200 1.98 10.51 -21.60
CA ARG A 200 0.60 10.02 -21.75
C ARG A 200 -0.36 10.58 -20.69
N LEU A 201 0.16 11.02 -19.54
CA LEU A 201 -0.57 11.78 -18.54
C LEU A 201 0.20 13.07 -18.20
N PRO A 202 0.16 14.08 -19.08
CA PRO A 202 1.06 15.24 -19.00
C PRO A 202 0.84 16.07 -17.74
N SER A 203 -0.39 16.18 -17.24
CA SER A 203 -0.68 16.90 -15.99
C SER A 203 -0.06 16.21 -14.78
N THR A 204 -0.12 14.88 -14.69
CA THR A 204 0.52 14.10 -13.62
C THR A 204 2.04 14.18 -13.71
N PHE A 205 2.60 14.11 -14.92
CA PHE A 205 4.03 14.29 -15.14
C PHE A 205 4.51 15.69 -14.72
N ALA A 206 3.77 16.74 -15.10
CA ALA A 206 4.05 18.12 -14.72
C ALA A 206 3.98 18.34 -13.20
N LYS A 207 3.06 17.68 -12.48
CA LYS A 207 3.05 17.69 -11.00
C LYS A 207 4.36 17.16 -10.41
N GLY A 208 4.90 16.07 -10.97
CA GLY A 208 6.18 15.51 -10.56
C GLY A 208 7.33 16.50 -10.75
N LEU A 209 7.42 17.11 -11.94
CA LEU A 209 8.42 18.15 -12.24
C LEU A 209 8.27 19.37 -11.33
N TYR A 210 7.03 19.77 -11.01
CA TYR A 210 6.76 20.84 -10.08
C TYR A 210 7.33 20.53 -8.68
N TYR A 211 7.12 19.33 -8.14
CA TYR A 211 7.67 18.98 -6.82
C TYR A 211 9.20 19.05 -6.80
N ILE A 212 9.85 18.52 -7.84
CA ILE A 212 11.32 18.57 -7.99
C ILE A 212 11.82 20.01 -8.08
N GLY A 213 11.22 20.81 -8.96
CA GLY A 213 11.59 22.22 -9.18
C GLY A 213 11.38 23.06 -7.92
N TRP A 214 10.25 22.86 -7.24
CA TRP A 214 9.94 23.56 -6.00
C TRP A 214 10.94 23.23 -4.90
N LEU A 215 11.26 21.95 -4.70
CA LEU A 215 12.24 21.51 -3.69
C LEU A 215 13.62 22.15 -3.94
N ARG A 216 14.10 22.14 -5.19
CA ARG A 216 15.36 22.80 -5.56
C ARG A 216 15.35 24.30 -5.32
N ALA A 217 14.26 24.98 -5.70
CA ALA A 217 14.11 26.41 -5.48
C ALA A 217 14.10 26.79 -3.99
N HIS A 218 13.75 25.86 -3.10
CA HIS A 218 13.76 26.04 -1.65
C HIS A 218 15.03 25.44 -0.99
N GLY A 219 16.10 25.23 -1.77
CA GLY A 219 17.41 24.83 -1.26
C GLY A 219 17.51 23.37 -0.82
N VAL A 220 16.51 22.52 -1.10
CA VAL A 220 16.61 21.08 -0.78
C VAL A 220 17.52 20.41 -1.78
N ALA A 221 18.59 19.78 -1.29
CA ALA A 221 19.51 19.00 -2.12
C ALA A 221 18.79 17.77 -2.70
N ILE A 222 18.90 17.56 -4.01
CA ILE A 222 18.33 16.39 -4.69
C ILE A 222 19.42 15.70 -5.49
N GLU A 223 19.73 14.45 -5.13
CA GLU A 223 20.68 13.60 -5.84
C GLU A 223 19.96 12.38 -6.43
N THR A 224 20.24 12.07 -7.70
CA THR A 224 19.62 10.97 -8.44
C THR A 224 20.65 9.92 -8.84
N GLY A 225 20.25 8.65 -8.86
CA GLY A 225 21.12 7.51 -9.17
C GLY A 225 22.07 7.15 -8.03
N VAL A 226 21.74 7.53 -6.80
CA VAL A 226 22.59 7.25 -5.63
C VAL A 226 22.52 5.78 -5.23
N THR A 227 23.59 5.27 -4.61
CA THR A 227 23.57 3.96 -3.95
C THR A 227 23.61 4.18 -2.44
N LEU A 228 22.53 3.81 -1.74
CA LEU A 228 22.47 3.89 -0.28
C LEU A 228 23.43 2.85 0.33
N GLU A 229 24.26 3.27 1.27
CA GLU A 229 25.24 2.37 1.90
C GLU A 229 24.84 1.97 3.32
N ARG A 230 24.56 2.95 4.18
CA ARG A 230 24.30 2.71 5.59
C ARG A 230 23.58 3.88 6.23
N ILE A 231 22.58 3.57 7.04
CA ILE A 231 21.99 4.47 8.02
C ILE A 231 22.84 4.34 9.29
N VAL A 232 23.46 5.44 9.69
CA VAL A 232 24.43 5.50 10.78
C VAL A 232 23.72 5.89 12.06
N GLY A 233 23.99 5.16 13.13
CA GLY A 233 23.44 5.39 14.46
C GLY A 233 23.64 4.19 15.38
N GLU A 234 23.56 4.41 16.68
CA GLU A 234 23.58 3.33 17.68
C GLU A 234 22.16 2.90 18.06
N ARG A 235 21.42 3.80 18.72
CA ARG A 235 20.01 3.58 19.12
C ARG A 235 19.01 4.27 18.21
N HIS A 236 19.41 5.39 17.62
CA HIS A 236 18.61 6.20 16.71
C HIS A 236 19.45 6.69 15.53
N VAL A 237 18.79 7.09 14.46
CA VAL A 237 19.44 7.69 13.28
C VAL A 237 20.23 8.93 13.67
N ALA A 238 21.49 8.99 13.24
CA ALA A 238 22.36 10.15 13.36
C ALA A 238 22.83 10.67 11.99
N ALA A 239 22.95 9.79 10.99
CA ALA A 239 23.32 10.17 9.64
C ALA A 239 22.90 9.12 8.59
N LEU A 240 23.02 9.49 7.31
CA LEU A 240 22.90 8.58 6.17
C LEU A 240 24.15 8.68 5.29
N SER A 241 24.76 7.54 4.96
CA SER A 241 25.86 7.43 4.00
C SER A 241 25.38 6.85 2.66
N TRP A 242 25.87 7.41 1.56
CA TRP A 242 25.58 6.94 0.20
C TRP A 242 26.77 7.18 -0.74
N ARG A 243 26.78 6.49 -1.89
CA ARG A 243 27.67 6.79 -3.02
C ARG A 243 26.91 7.60 -4.06
N ALA A 244 27.57 8.63 -4.58
CA ALA A 244 27.03 9.42 -5.69
C ALA A 244 26.96 8.61 -6.98
N ALA A 245 26.08 8.99 -7.91
CA ALA A 245 25.98 8.35 -9.22
C ALA A 245 27.21 8.56 -10.11
N ARG A 246 27.97 9.64 -9.86
CA ARG A 246 29.18 10.01 -10.60
C ARG A 246 30.35 10.09 -9.63
N GLY A 247 31.30 9.17 -9.80
CA GLY A 247 32.43 8.97 -8.89
C GLY A 247 32.04 8.15 -7.67
N ASP A 248 32.89 7.19 -7.27
CA ASP A 248 32.69 6.34 -6.08
C ASP A 248 32.89 7.08 -4.75
N ALA A 249 32.72 8.42 -4.76
CA ALA A 249 32.86 9.22 -3.56
C ALA A 249 31.73 8.90 -2.58
N ARG A 250 32.14 8.37 -1.42
CA ARG A 250 31.26 8.19 -0.27
C ARG A 250 30.90 9.56 0.32
N ARG A 251 29.61 9.80 0.51
CA ARG A 251 29.05 11.00 1.14
C ARG A 251 28.30 10.59 2.40
N THR A 252 28.23 11.50 3.37
CA THR A 252 27.46 11.33 4.60
C THR A 252 26.79 12.64 4.96
N ILE A 253 25.55 12.57 5.46
CA ILE A 253 24.79 13.74 5.92
C ILE A 253 24.14 13.44 7.26
N ASP A 254 24.32 14.32 8.24
CA ASP A 254 23.65 14.14 9.53
C ASP A 254 22.14 14.37 9.40
N CYS A 255 21.37 13.55 10.09
CA CYS A 255 19.92 13.63 10.15
C CYS A 255 19.44 12.86 11.38
N ASP A 256 18.26 13.21 11.90
CA ASP A 256 17.66 12.50 13.04
C ASP A 256 16.47 11.61 12.61
N ALA A 257 16.04 11.73 11.36
CA ALA A 257 15.03 10.86 10.78
C ALA A 257 15.22 10.66 9.27
N ILE A 258 14.79 9.48 8.79
CA ILE A 258 14.82 9.12 7.38
C ILE A 258 13.44 8.62 6.95
N GLY A 259 12.89 9.22 5.90
CA GLY A 259 11.78 8.65 5.14
C GLY A 259 12.31 7.75 4.03
N LEU A 260 12.21 6.44 4.19
CA LEU A 260 12.76 5.43 3.29
C LEU A 260 11.64 4.71 2.52
N GLY A 261 11.80 4.47 1.22
CA GLY A 261 10.82 3.67 0.48
C GLY A 261 11.16 3.45 -0.98
N PHE A 262 10.80 2.27 -1.50
CA PHE A 262 11.19 1.81 -2.83
C PHE A 262 9.97 1.46 -3.70
N GLY A 263 8.95 2.32 -3.66
CA GLY A 263 7.65 2.11 -4.28
C GLY A 263 6.63 1.48 -3.33
N LEU A 264 5.58 0.87 -3.89
CA LEU A 264 4.48 0.26 -3.15
C LEU A 264 4.34 -1.22 -3.53
N ARG A 265 3.74 -2.00 -2.63
CA ARG A 265 3.31 -3.38 -2.88
C ARG A 265 1.84 -3.57 -2.49
N SER A 266 1.12 -4.31 -3.33
CA SER A 266 -0.31 -4.57 -3.16
C SER A 266 -0.58 -5.39 -1.90
N GLU A 267 -1.67 -5.08 -1.18
CA GLU A 267 -2.16 -5.91 -0.08
C GLU A 267 -3.11 -7.00 -0.61
N THR A 268 -2.55 -8.15 -0.97
CA THR A 268 -3.27 -9.24 -1.66
C THR A 268 -3.74 -10.37 -0.74
N GLN A 269 -3.49 -10.26 0.57
CA GLN A 269 -3.63 -11.37 1.51
C GLN A 269 -5.08 -11.88 1.61
N LEU A 270 -6.07 -10.99 1.57
CA LEU A 270 -7.49 -11.39 1.57
C LEU A 270 -7.87 -12.16 0.30
N ALA A 271 -7.40 -11.72 -0.87
CA ALA A 271 -7.64 -12.45 -2.11
C ALA A 271 -7.00 -13.86 -2.07
N ASP A 272 -5.83 -13.98 -1.45
CA ASP A 272 -5.17 -15.28 -1.23
C ASP A 272 -5.97 -16.19 -0.30
N LEU A 273 -6.43 -15.67 0.85
CA LEU A 273 -7.28 -16.43 1.78
C LEU A 273 -8.61 -16.86 1.17
N ALA A 274 -9.18 -16.03 0.28
CA ALA A 274 -10.39 -16.37 -0.44
C ALA A 274 -10.20 -17.44 -1.54
N GLY A 275 -8.97 -17.89 -1.78
CA GLY A 275 -8.66 -18.95 -2.75
C GLY A 275 -8.46 -18.44 -4.18
N CYS A 276 -8.19 -17.14 -4.38
CA CYS A 276 -7.83 -16.66 -5.71
C CYS A 276 -6.53 -17.31 -6.20
N ARG A 277 -6.47 -17.64 -7.49
CA ARG A 277 -5.21 -17.95 -8.16
C ARG A 277 -4.36 -16.70 -8.30
N PHE A 278 -3.05 -16.88 -8.39
CA PHE A 278 -2.08 -15.79 -8.50
C PHE A 278 -1.19 -16.01 -9.71
N ARG A 279 -0.81 -14.91 -10.35
CA ARG A 279 0.19 -14.88 -11.42
C ARG A 279 1.28 -13.87 -11.11
N PHE A 280 2.49 -14.14 -11.54
CA PHE A 280 3.56 -13.15 -11.45
C PHE A 280 3.30 -12.00 -12.44
N ASP A 281 3.31 -10.77 -11.94
CA ASP A 281 3.16 -9.57 -12.74
C ASP A 281 4.55 -8.90 -12.89
N PRO A 282 5.15 -8.92 -14.09
CA PRO A 282 6.50 -8.38 -14.30
C PRO A 282 6.61 -6.88 -14.04
N LEU A 283 5.52 -6.13 -14.23
CA LEU A 283 5.49 -4.69 -14.05
C LEU A 283 5.54 -4.33 -12.56
N ASN A 284 4.73 -4.99 -11.73
CA ASN A 284 4.72 -4.83 -10.28
C ASN A 284 5.90 -5.56 -9.60
N ARG A 285 6.53 -6.51 -10.31
CA ARG A 285 7.55 -7.44 -9.79
C ARG A 285 7.04 -8.20 -8.57
N ALA A 286 5.80 -8.65 -8.64
CA ALA A 286 5.10 -9.26 -7.53
C ALA A 286 4.08 -10.27 -8.07
N TRP A 287 3.75 -11.24 -7.23
CA TRP A 287 2.61 -12.10 -7.46
C TRP A 287 1.32 -11.37 -7.10
N LEU A 288 0.39 -11.27 -8.05
CA LEU A 288 -0.91 -10.63 -7.88
C LEU A 288 -2.05 -11.62 -8.14
N PRO A 289 -3.24 -11.41 -7.55
CA PRO A 289 -4.40 -12.23 -7.87
C PRO A 289 -4.70 -12.16 -9.37
N GLU A 290 -4.96 -13.33 -9.98
CA GLU A 290 -5.44 -13.42 -11.34
C GLU A 290 -6.78 -12.69 -11.45
N ARG A 291 -6.88 -11.81 -12.45
CA ARG A 291 -8.08 -11.04 -12.72
C ARG A 291 -8.25 -10.68 -14.17
N ASP A 292 -9.48 -10.48 -14.59
CA ASP A 292 -9.81 -9.86 -15.87
C ASP A 292 -9.62 -8.31 -15.83
N ALA A 293 -9.91 -7.66 -16.96
CA ALA A 293 -9.83 -6.20 -17.08
C ALA A 293 -10.84 -5.46 -16.18
N ALA A 294 -11.93 -6.13 -15.81
CA ALA A 294 -13.00 -5.60 -14.98
C ALA A 294 -12.76 -5.78 -13.47
N GLY A 295 -11.79 -6.61 -13.09
CA GLY A 295 -11.47 -6.93 -11.70
C GLY A 295 -12.07 -8.26 -11.21
N ARG A 296 -12.71 -9.05 -12.07
CA ARG A 296 -13.20 -10.40 -11.71
C ARG A 296 -12.02 -11.31 -11.45
N THR A 297 -12.06 -12.07 -10.36
CA THR A 297 -10.99 -13.03 -10.02
C THR A 297 -11.30 -14.44 -10.50
N SER A 298 -10.41 -15.39 -10.21
CA SER A 298 -10.68 -16.82 -10.41
C SER A 298 -11.78 -17.40 -9.52
N VAL A 299 -12.21 -16.67 -8.49
CA VAL A 299 -13.29 -17.08 -7.57
C VAL A 299 -14.56 -16.33 -7.95
N ARG A 300 -15.62 -17.06 -8.29
CA ARG A 300 -16.91 -16.47 -8.66
C ARG A 300 -17.45 -15.62 -7.52
N GLY A 301 -17.96 -14.43 -7.87
CA GLY A 301 -18.48 -13.47 -6.89
C GLY A 301 -17.40 -12.69 -6.13
N LEU A 302 -16.10 -12.89 -6.44
CA LEU A 302 -15.02 -12.12 -5.84
C LEU A 302 -14.31 -11.25 -6.89
N TYR A 303 -14.19 -9.97 -6.56
CA TYR A 303 -13.58 -8.94 -7.37
C TYR A 303 -12.46 -8.24 -6.59
N VAL A 304 -11.46 -7.74 -7.30
CA VAL A 304 -10.37 -6.93 -6.73
C VAL A 304 -10.32 -5.57 -7.41
N ALA A 305 -10.07 -4.52 -6.63
CA ALA A 305 -10.00 -3.15 -7.13
C ALA A 305 -8.95 -2.30 -6.41
N GLY A 306 -8.60 -1.17 -7.01
CA GLY A 306 -7.56 -0.28 -6.49
C GLY A 306 -6.17 -0.90 -6.51
N ASP A 307 -5.29 -0.32 -5.71
CA ASP A 307 -3.89 -0.75 -5.65
C ASP A 307 -3.72 -2.18 -5.08
N GLY A 308 -4.75 -2.74 -4.43
CA GLY A 308 -4.79 -4.15 -4.02
C GLY A 308 -4.80 -5.12 -5.22
N ALA A 309 -5.24 -4.64 -6.39
CA ALA A 309 -5.24 -5.36 -7.66
C ALA A 309 -4.00 -5.08 -8.54
N GLY A 310 -3.00 -4.38 -7.98
CA GLY A 310 -1.80 -3.87 -8.66
C GLY A 310 -1.70 -2.34 -8.59
N ILE A 311 -0.51 -1.81 -8.28
CA ILE A 311 -0.26 -0.38 -7.98
C ILE A 311 -0.51 0.57 -9.17
N ALA A 312 -1.65 1.23 -9.25
CA ALA A 312 -1.97 2.15 -10.37
C ALA A 312 -2.24 3.59 -9.92
N GLY A 313 -2.29 3.85 -8.61
CA GLY A 313 -2.50 5.17 -8.04
C GLY A 313 -3.98 5.56 -7.94
N ALA A 314 -4.24 6.73 -7.34
CA ALA A 314 -5.57 7.13 -6.89
C ALA A 314 -6.62 7.20 -8.02
N ASP A 315 -6.26 7.75 -9.18
CA ASP A 315 -7.19 7.88 -10.31
C ASP A 315 -7.62 6.50 -10.86
N ALA A 316 -6.66 5.57 -10.95
CA ALA A 316 -6.98 4.19 -11.32
C ALA A 316 -7.74 3.47 -10.21
N ALA A 317 -7.50 3.81 -8.94
CA ALA A 317 -8.26 3.25 -7.83
C ALA A 317 -9.74 3.65 -7.91
N GLU A 318 -10.05 4.93 -8.10
CA GLU A 318 -11.43 5.39 -8.32
C GLU A 318 -12.08 4.69 -9.53
N ALA A 319 -11.37 4.63 -10.66
CA ALA A 319 -11.90 4.02 -11.88
C ALA A 319 -12.11 2.50 -11.74
N SER A 320 -11.15 1.79 -11.16
CA SER A 320 -11.21 0.33 -10.98
C SER A 320 -12.26 -0.07 -9.93
N GLY A 321 -12.45 0.73 -8.88
CA GLY A 321 -13.50 0.52 -7.89
C GLY A 321 -14.89 0.53 -8.51
N ARG A 322 -15.20 1.58 -9.28
CA ARG A 322 -16.46 1.64 -10.04
C ARG A 322 -16.56 0.51 -11.06
N ARG A 323 -15.47 0.20 -11.78
CA ARG A 323 -15.45 -0.85 -12.81
C ARG A 323 -15.75 -2.24 -12.25
N ALA A 324 -15.20 -2.57 -11.08
CA ALA A 324 -15.44 -3.83 -10.39
C ALA A 324 -16.88 -3.94 -9.88
N ALA A 325 -17.46 -2.85 -9.36
CA ALA A 325 -18.86 -2.82 -8.98
C ALA A 325 -19.80 -2.99 -10.19
N LEU A 326 -19.52 -2.36 -11.33
CA LEU A 326 -20.28 -2.59 -12.56
C LEU A 326 -20.18 -4.05 -13.03
N ALA A 327 -18.99 -4.65 -12.92
CA ALA A 327 -18.80 -6.07 -13.25
C ALA A 327 -19.62 -7.00 -12.35
N LEU A 328 -19.69 -6.69 -11.06
CA LEU A 328 -20.53 -7.38 -10.10
C LEU A 328 -22.02 -7.28 -10.48
N LEU A 329 -22.48 -6.07 -10.81
CA LEU A 329 -23.87 -5.86 -11.24
C LEU A 329 -24.20 -6.62 -12.53
N ASP A 330 -23.29 -6.62 -13.51
CA ASP A 330 -23.42 -7.40 -14.75
C ASP A 330 -23.58 -8.90 -14.44
N ASP A 331 -22.71 -9.45 -13.58
CA ASP A 331 -22.70 -10.87 -13.21
C ASP A 331 -23.94 -11.28 -12.42
N ALA A 332 -24.51 -10.34 -11.66
CA ALA A 332 -25.74 -10.50 -10.89
C ALA A 332 -27.01 -10.24 -11.72
N GLY A 333 -26.88 -9.79 -12.98
CA GLY A 333 -28.03 -9.45 -13.83
C GLY A 333 -28.79 -8.21 -13.38
N ILE A 334 -28.13 -7.28 -12.67
CA ILE A 334 -28.75 -6.03 -12.18
C ILE A 334 -28.42 -4.88 -13.12
N VAL A 335 -29.46 -4.19 -13.58
CA VAL A 335 -29.33 -2.94 -14.32
C VAL A 335 -29.63 -1.78 -13.38
N ALA A 336 -28.68 -0.86 -13.23
CA ALA A 336 -28.90 0.35 -12.46
C ALA A 336 -29.93 1.28 -13.15
N PRO A 337 -30.82 1.95 -12.40
CA PRO A 337 -31.75 2.93 -12.97
C PRO A 337 -31.01 4.03 -13.75
N PRO A 338 -31.40 4.34 -15.02
CA PRO A 338 -30.68 5.27 -15.88
C PRO A 338 -30.43 6.66 -15.26
N HIS A 339 -31.39 7.17 -14.48
CA HIS A 339 -31.30 8.48 -13.83
C HIS A 339 -30.23 8.53 -12.71
N ARG A 340 -29.95 7.41 -12.03
CA ARG A 340 -28.91 7.34 -10.98
C ARG A 340 -27.52 7.12 -11.56
N ALA A 341 -27.45 6.56 -12.76
CA ALA A 341 -26.22 6.37 -13.52
C ALA A 341 -25.82 7.61 -14.36
N ALA A 342 -26.74 8.57 -14.55
CA ALA A 342 -26.53 9.73 -15.41
C ALA A 342 -25.29 10.57 -14.99
N GLY A 343 -24.46 10.94 -15.97
CA GLY A 343 -23.26 11.75 -15.76
C GLY A 343 -22.06 11.01 -15.15
N LYS A 344 -22.21 9.72 -14.81
CA LYS A 344 -21.13 8.89 -14.26
C LYS A 344 -20.52 8.02 -15.37
N PRO A 345 -19.21 7.72 -15.31
CA PRO A 345 -18.55 6.97 -16.37
C PRO A 345 -19.04 5.52 -16.42
N ASP A 346 -19.30 5.05 -17.63
CA ASP A 346 -19.69 3.67 -17.94
C ASP A 346 -18.47 2.72 -17.96
N ALA A 347 -18.71 1.42 -18.09
CA ALA A 347 -17.67 0.40 -18.08
C ALA A 347 -16.62 0.61 -19.19
N ALA A 348 -17.03 1.04 -20.39
CA ALA A 348 -16.13 1.29 -21.51
C ALA A 348 -15.23 2.52 -21.28
N THR A 349 -15.78 3.60 -20.73
CA THR A 349 -15.02 4.81 -20.38
C THR A 349 -14.03 4.54 -19.27
N LEU A 350 -14.45 3.82 -18.23
CA LEU A 350 -13.55 3.37 -17.15
C LEU A 350 -12.42 2.50 -17.70
N GLN A 351 -12.73 1.57 -18.61
CA GLN A 351 -11.71 0.73 -19.23
C GLN A 351 -10.68 1.54 -20.03
N ARG A 352 -11.13 2.52 -20.83
CA ARG A 352 -10.22 3.43 -21.56
C ARG A 352 -9.33 4.22 -20.60
N THR A 353 -9.89 4.72 -19.49
CA THR A 353 -9.13 5.42 -18.45
C THR A 353 -8.06 4.52 -17.84
N LEU A 354 -8.41 3.30 -17.45
CA LEU A 354 -7.48 2.33 -16.88
C LEU A 354 -6.36 1.96 -17.86
N THR A 355 -6.68 1.74 -19.14
CA THR A 355 -5.67 1.47 -20.18
C THR A 355 -4.69 2.63 -20.33
N ARG A 356 -5.19 3.88 -20.35
CA ARG A 356 -4.34 5.08 -20.44
C ARG A 356 -3.41 5.21 -19.22
N ILE A 357 -3.93 4.99 -18.02
CA ILE A 357 -3.12 5.03 -16.78
C ILE A 357 -2.10 3.90 -16.78
N GLY A 358 -2.45 2.71 -17.27
CA GLY A 358 -1.54 1.58 -17.41
C GLY A 358 -0.31 1.88 -18.28
N ALA A 359 -0.49 2.59 -19.40
CA ALA A 359 0.62 3.01 -20.25
C ALA A 359 1.55 4.02 -19.55
N PHE A 360 0.98 4.99 -18.82
CA PHE A 360 1.76 5.91 -18.00
C PHE A 360 2.54 5.18 -16.89
N ARG A 361 1.87 4.22 -16.23
CA ARG A 361 2.47 3.39 -15.18
C ARG A 361 3.67 2.60 -15.70
N ALA A 362 3.58 2.03 -16.91
CA ALA A 362 4.72 1.33 -17.52
C ALA A 362 5.97 2.23 -17.58
N GLY A 363 5.79 3.51 -17.93
CA GLY A 363 6.86 4.51 -17.86
C GLY A 363 7.39 4.74 -16.45
N LEU A 364 6.52 4.86 -15.44
CA LEU A 364 6.95 5.04 -14.05
C LEU A 364 7.79 3.88 -13.53
N GLU A 365 7.42 2.63 -13.82
CA GLU A 365 8.16 1.45 -13.35
C GLU A 365 9.53 1.30 -14.04
N THR A 366 9.67 1.82 -15.27
CA THR A 366 10.97 1.97 -15.93
C THR A 366 11.81 3.08 -15.28
N ALA A 367 11.20 4.25 -15.05
CA ALA A 367 11.87 5.40 -14.47
C ALA A 367 12.37 5.15 -13.05
N PHE A 368 11.53 4.49 -12.24
CA PHE A 368 11.68 4.37 -10.79
C PHE A 368 11.81 2.92 -10.31
N ALA A 369 12.35 2.06 -11.17
CA ALA A 369 12.63 0.66 -10.87
C ALA A 369 13.31 0.49 -9.48
N PRO A 370 12.75 -0.33 -8.57
CA PRO A 370 13.38 -0.63 -7.29
C PRO A 370 14.82 -1.14 -7.46
N PRO A 371 15.77 -0.68 -6.61
CA PRO A 371 17.18 -1.08 -6.66
C PRO A 371 17.36 -2.48 -6.06
N VAL A 372 17.08 -3.53 -6.84
CA VAL A 372 17.11 -4.93 -6.40
C VAL A 372 18.42 -5.36 -5.74
N ALA A 373 19.54 -4.73 -6.11
CA ALA A 373 20.86 -4.98 -5.54
C ALA A 373 20.93 -4.66 -4.04
N LEU A 374 20.13 -3.69 -3.53
CA LEU A 374 20.10 -3.40 -2.10
C LEU A 374 19.70 -4.62 -1.28
N ALA A 375 18.71 -5.41 -1.73
CA ALA A 375 18.36 -6.65 -1.06
C ALA A 375 19.33 -7.80 -1.42
N ALA A 376 19.58 -8.00 -2.72
CA ALA A 376 20.38 -9.15 -3.19
C ALA A 376 21.82 -9.14 -2.65
N GLN A 377 22.41 -7.96 -2.47
CA GLN A 377 23.84 -7.78 -2.14
C GLN A 377 24.03 -7.09 -0.78
N CYS A 378 23.00 -6.96 0.06
CA CYS A 378 23.19 -6.42 1.40
C CYS A 378 24.20 -7.28 2.20
N PRO A 379 24.99 -6.69 3.11
CA PRO A 379 25.86 -7.43 4.03
C PRO A 379 25.11 -8.50 4.84
N ASP A 380 25.79 -9.58 5.22
CA ASP A 380 25.19 -10.72 5.93
C ASP A 380 24.57 -10.34 7.27
N ASP A 381 25.13 -9.35 7.97
CA ASP A 381 24.63 -8.82 9.26
C ASP A 381 23.41 -7.88 9.11
N THR A 382 22.97 -7.60 7.88
CA THR A 382 21.85 -6.71 7.66
C THR A 382 20.54 -7.43 7.93
N ILE A 383 19.76 -6.93 8.89
CA ILE A 383 18.41 -7.43 9.19
C ILE A 383 17.54 -7.36 7.93
N VAL A 384 16.92 -8.47 7.56
CA VAL A 384 15.91 -8.57 6.49
C VAL A 384 14.51 -8.62 7.10
N CYS A 385 14.30 -9.42 8.14
CA CYS A 385 13.03 -9.50 8.86
C CYS A 385 13.15 -8.83 10.24
N ARG A 386 12.70 -7.57 10.35
CA ARG A 386 12.70 -6.85 11.63
C ARG A 386 11.87 -7.55 12.73
N CYS A 387 10.76 -8.17 12.38
CA CYS A 387 9.86 -8.75 13.40
C CYS A 387 10.42 -10.01 14.06
N GLU A 388 11.24 -10.78 13.34
CA GLU A 388 11.83 -12.03 13.80
C GLU A 388 13.36 -11.91 13.92
N GLU A 389 13.89 -10.70 13.76
CA GLU A 389 15.32 -10.36 13.84
C GLU A 389 16.22 -11.22 12.93
N ILE A 390 15.73 -11.57 11.74
CA ILE A 390 16.45 -12.42 10.78
C ILE A 390 17.32 -11.57 9.86
N ASP A 391 18.62 -11.85 9.86
CA ASP A 391 19.62 -11.23 8.99
C ASP A 391 19.75 -11.91 7.61
N ALA A 392 20.39 -11.22 6.66
CA ALA A 392 20.59 -11.71 5.31
C ALA A 392 21.47 -12.97 5.27
N GLY A 393 22.48 -13.04 6.15
CA GLY A 393 23.37 -14.19 6.27
C GLY A 393 22.62 -15.48 6.64
N THR A 394 21.61 -15.39 7.50
CA THR A 394 20.75 -16.51 7.89
C THR A 394 19.97 -17.04 6.68
N LEU A 395 19.40 -16.13 5.87
CA LEU A 395 18.73 -16.54 4.64
C LEU A 395 19.72 -17.22 3.68
N ARG A 396 20.87 -16.60 3.44
CA ARG A 396 21.90 -17.12 2.53
C ARG A 396 22.44 -18.47 2.95
N ARG A 397 22.71 -18.69 4.25
CA ARG A 397 23.15 -19.99 4.77
C ARG A 397 22.13 -21.09 4.48
N CYS A 398 20.85 -20.83 4.77
CA CYS A 398 19.76 -21.78 4.48
C CYS A 398 19.64 -22.10 2.97
N ILE A 399 19.76 -21.09 2.12
CA ILE A 399 19.67 -21.25 0.66
C ILE A 399 20.88 -22.02 0.11
N ARG A 400 22.10 -21.59 0.47
CA ARG A 400 23.36 -22.20 0.01
C ARG A 400 23.55 -23.61 0.56
N GLY A 401 22.97 -23.92 1.71
CA GLY A 401 22.87 -25.29 2.25
C GLY A 401 21.93 -26.21 1.46
N GLY A 402 21.19 -25.70 0.48
CA GLY A 402 20.25 -26.46 -0.33
C GLY A 402 18.91 -26.74 0.36
N GLU A 403 18.65 -26.13 1.52
CA GLU A 403 17.47 -26.43 2.33
C GLU A 403 16.19 -25.75 1.82
N ALA A 404 16.35 -24.61 1.13
CA ALA A 404 15.26 -23.83 0.56
C ALA A 404 15.59 -23.31 -0.84
N THR A 405 14.71 -23.62 -1.80
CA THR A 405 14.75 -23.08 -3.18
C THR A 405 13.49 -22.27 -3.51
N GLU A 406 12.55 -22.16 -2.58
CA GLU A 406 11.29 -21.43 -2.70
C GLU A 406 10.94 -20.68 -1.39
N LEU A 407 10.18 -19.59 -1.50
CA LEU A 407 10.02 -18.60 -0.45
C LEU A 407 9.28 -19.08 0.82
N ASN A 408 8.30 -19.99 0.71
CA ASN A 408 7.62 -20.57 1.87
C ASN A 408 8.50 -21.56 2.63
N ARG A 409 9.34 -22.35 1.95
CA ARG A 409 10.36 -23.20 2.59
C ARG A 409 11.37 -22.35 3.31
N LEU A 410 11.85 -21.28 2.68
CA LEU A 410 12.73 -20.31 3.32
C LEU A 410 12.06 -19.71 4.57
N LYS A 411 10.78 -19.31 4.48
CA LYS A 411 9.98 -18.86 5.63
C LYS A 411 9.93 -19.92 6.74
N ALA A 412 9.65 -21.18 6.41
CA ALA A 412 9.51 -22.25 7.39
C ALA A 412 10.81 -22.53 8.16
N LEU A 413 11.96 -22.45 7.48
CA LEU A 413 13.26 -22.75 8.06
C LEU A 413 13.90 -21.55 8.79
N THR A 414 13.65 -20.33 8.32
CA THR A 414 14.30 -19.12 8.86
C THR A 414 13.37 -18.23 9.67
N ARG A 415 12.07 -18.50 9.66
CA ARG A 415 10.99 -17.65 10.22
C ARG A 415 10.80 -16.30 9.50
N ALA A 416 11.56 -15.99 8.45
CA ALA A 416 11.38 -14.76 7.70
C ALA A 416 9.95 -14.65 7.13
N GLY A 417 9.23 -13.61 7.56
CA GLY A 417 7.82 -13.40 7.21
C GLY A 417 6.80 -14.03 8.17
N MET A 418 7.23 -14.59 9.31
CA MET A 418 6.34 -15.13 10.35
C MET A 418 5.98 -14.15 11.47
N GLY A 419 6.68 -13.01 11.59
CA GLY A 419 6.42 -12.06 12.66
C GLY A 419 5.17 -11.20 12.46
N ARG A 420 4.94 -10.20 13.33
CA ARG A 420 3.69 -9.42 13.39
C ARG A 420 3.24 -8.80 12.06
N CYS A 421 4.18 -8.43 11.20
CA CYS A 421 3.85 -7.85 9.89
C CYS A 421 3.41 -8.89 8.84
N GLN A 422 3.59 -10.20 9.09
CA GLN A 422 3.27 -11.30 8.18
C GLN A 422 3.93 -11.15 6.80
N GLY A 423 5.22 -10.81 6.79
CA GLY A 423 5.99 -10.70 5.55
C GLY A 423 5.83 -9.38 4.78
N ARG A 424 5.03 -8.43 5.29
CA ARG A 424 4.84 -7.13 4.63
C ARG A 424 6.14 -6.36 4.39
N MET A 425 7.02 -6.36 5.39
CA MET A 425 8.26 -5.58 5.33
C MET A 425 9.40 -6.35 4.65
N CYS A 426 9.46 -7.67 4.85
CA CYS A 426 10.62 -8.49 4.49
C CYS A 426 10.39 -9.41 3.28
N GLY A 427 9.14 -9.64 2.86
CA GLY A 427 8.80 -10.63 1.84
C GLY A 427 9.48 -10.38 0.50
N ASP A 428 9.40 -9.16 -0.02
CA ASP A 428 10.04 -8.76 -1.27
C ASP A 428 11.57 -8.89 -1.16
N ALA A 429 12.17 -8.45 -0.06
CA ALA A 429 13.61 -8.55 0.17
C ALA A 429 14.10 -10.00 0.26
N ALA A 430 13.37 -10.86 0.99
CA ALA A 430 13.68 -12.28 1.09
C ALA A 430 13.57 -12.99 -0.26
N ALA A 431 12.57 -12.63 -1.09
CA ALA A 431 12.43 -13.15 -2.44
C ALA A 431 13.60 -12.72 -3.35
N LEU A 432 14.07 -11.47 -3.23
CA LEU A 432 15.21 -10.97 -3.98
C LEU A 432 16.53 -11.64 -3.57
N VAL A 433 16.75 -11.86 -2.26
CA VAL A 433 17.90 -12.65 -1.77
C VAL A 433 17.82 -14.07 -2.32
N LEU A 434 16.66 -14.73 -2.21
CA LEU A 434 16.47 -16.09 -2.71
C LEU A 434 16.71 -16.20 -4.22
N ALA A 435 16.20 -15.26 -5.02
CA ALA A 435 16.40 -15.24 -6.46
C ALA A 435 17.88 -15.04 -6.83
N ALA A 436 18.58 -14.15 -6.11
CA ALA A 436 20.00 -13.88 -6.35
C ALA A 436 20.88 -15.09 -5.99
N GLU A 437 20.65 -15.70 -4.83
CA GLU A 437 21.44 -16.85 -4.35
C GLU A 437 21.17 -18.14 -5.14
N THR A 438 19.95 -18.32 -5.68
CA THR A 438 19.62 -19.49 -6.50
C THR A 438 19.89 -19.28 -7.99
N GLY A 439 20.16 -18.06 -8.42
CA GLY A 439 20.27 -17.69 -9.85
C GLY A 439 18.95 -17.79 -10.62
N ARG A 440 17.82 -18.00 -9.94
CA ARG A 440 16.50 -18.18 -10.56
C ARG A 440 15.80 -16.84 -10.77
N PRO A 441 14.98 -16.70 -11.82
CA PRO A 441 14.09 -15.56 -11.97
C PRO A 441 13.22 -15.34 -10.73
N LEU A 442 12.92 -14.08 -10.40
CA LEU A 442 12.05 -13.73 -9.27
C LEU A 442 10.65 -14.38 -9.38
N ALA A 443 10.17 -14.61 -10.61
CA ALA A 443 8.92 -15.32 -10.84
C ALA A 443 8.96 -16.77 -10.33
N ASP A 444 10.12 -17.40 -10.27
CA ASP A 444 10.25 -18.85 -10.05
C ASP A 444 10.52 -19.20 -8.58
N VAL A 445 10.87 -18.22 -7.74
CA VAL A 445 11.11 -18.43 -6.31
C VAL A 445 9.82 -18.42 -5.47
N GLY A 446 8.68 -18.11 -6.11
CA GLY A 446 7.36 -18.12 -5.48
C GLY A 446 7.05 -16.88 -4.64
N ARG A 447 6.07 -17.01 -3.75
CA ARG A 447 5.55 -15.94 -2.88
C ARG A 447 5.24 -16.48 -1.49
N LEU A 448 5.17 -15.60 -0.51
CA LEU A 448 4.61 -15.96 0.81
C LEU A 448 3.11 -16.18 0.65
N ARG A 449 2.64 -17.36 1.06
CA ARG A 449 1.21 -17.66 1.15
C ARG A 449 0.63 -17.05 2.42
N ALA A 450 -0.49 -16.36 2.28
CA ALA A 450 -1.24 -15.80 3.40
C ALA A 450 -1.83 -16.93 4.24
N GLN A 451 -1.94 -16.70 5.54
CA GLN A 451 -2.65 -17.55 6.48
C GLN A 451 -3.56 -16.66 7.33
N PRO A 452 -4.74 -17.15 7.75
CA PRO A 452 -5.55 -16.42 8.69
C PRO A 452 -4.85 -16.43 10.06
N PRO A 453 -4.87 -15.30 10.80
CA PRO A 453 -5.35 -13.99 10.38
C PRO A 453 -4.32 -13.19 9.56
N VAL A 454 -4.78 -12.35 8.63
CA VAL A 454 -3.87 -11.51 7.81
C VAL A 454 -3.14 -10.43 8.62
N LYS A 455 -3.61 -10.14 9.83
CA LYS A 455 -2.98 -9.28 10.84
C LYS A 455 -3.21 -9.88 12.23
N PRO A 456 -2.24 -9.78 13.17
CA PRO A 456 -2.43 -10.29 14.52
C PRO A 456 -3.62 -9.64 15.22
N PHE A 457 -4.36 -10.42 16.00
CA PHE A 457 -5.40 -9.93 16.89
C PHE A 457 -5.37 -10.67 18.25
N PRO A 458 -5.91 -10.08 19.33
CA PRO A 458 -5.89 -10.72 20.64
C PRO A 458 -6.75 -11.98 20.66
N ILE A 459 -6.26 -13.08 21.26
CA ILE A 459 -7.03 -14.32 21.42
C ILE A 459 -8.31 -14.08 22.22
N ALA A 460 -8.29 -13.18 23.21
CA ALA A 460 -9.47 -12.80 23.97
C ALA A 460 -10.64 -12.35 23.07
N ALA A 461 -10.35 -11.75 21.92
CA ALA A 461 -11.37 -11.34 20.97
C ALA A 461 -12.03 -12.51 20.23
N ALA A 462 -11.30 -13.61 20.01
CA ALA A 462 -11.86 -14.86 19.46
C ALA A 462 -12.66 -15.65 20.51
N LEU A 463 -12.31 -15.49 21.78
CA LEU A 463 -12.98 -16.16 22.91
C LEU A 463 -14.21 -15.41 23.40
N ALA A 464 -14.36 -14.12 23.04
CA ALA A 464 -15.53 -13.31 23.33
C ALA A 464 -16.72 -13.73 22.45
N GLY A 465 -17.28 -14.91 22.71
CA GLY A 465 -18.60 -15.29 22.20
C GLY A 465 -19.70 -14.44 22.81
N ASP A 466 -20.92 -14.54 22.27
CA ASP A 466 -22.09 -13.79 22.77
C ASP A 466 -22.40 -14.05 24.27
N ASP A 467 -21.88 -15.14 24.83
CA ASP A 467 -22.05 -15.53 26.24
C ASP A 467 -20.98 -14.93 27.19
N VAL A 468 -20.00 -14.19 26.67
CA VAL A 468 -18.95 -13.57 27.49
C VAL A 468 -19.34 -12.15 27.84
N VAL A 469 -19.93 -11.99 29.03
CA VAL A 469 -20.32 -10.70 29.60
C VAL A 469 -19.07 -9.85 29.82
N ALA A 470 -19.04 -8.66 29.23
CA ALA A 470 -18.01 -7.67 29.54
C ALA A 470 -18.15 -7.27 31.02
N ILE A 471 -17.10 -7.51 31.81
CA ILE A 471 -17.03 -6.98 33.18
C ILE A 471 -16.94 -5.45 33.05
N PRO A 472 -17.88 -4.67 33.63
CA PRO A 472 -17.81 -3.22 33.64
C PRO A 472 -16.44 -2.77 34.17
N ASP A 473 -15.86 -1.70 33.62
CA ASP A 473 -14.55 -1.20 34.09
C ASP A 473 -14.58 -0.86 35.60
N GLU A 474 -15.76 -0.53 36.13
CA GLU A 474 -16.05 -0.28 37.55
C GLU A 474 -16.02 -1.53 38.44
N ALA A 475 -16.10 -2.73 37.83
CA ALA A 475 -16.06 -4.02 38.52
C ALA A 475 -14.69 -4.73 38.39
N ARG A 476 -13.68 -4.02 37.87
CA ARG A 476 -12.28 -4.45 37.93
C ARG A 476 -11.69 -3.98 39.25
N ASP A 477 -12.06 -4.65 40.34
CA ASP A 477 -11.36 -4.52 41.61
C ASP A 477 -10.01 -5.28 41.52
N GLU A 478 -8.92 -4.51 41.64
CA GLU A 478 -7.48 -4.86 41.74
C GLU A 478 -6.80 -5.63 40.59
#